data_AF-A0A1F6A127-F1
#
_entry.id   AF-A0A1F6A127-F1
#
_cell.length_a   1.000
_cell.length_b   1.000
_cell.length_c   1.000
_cell.angle_alpha   90.00
_cell.angle_beta   90.00
_cell.angle_gamma   90.00
#
_symmetry.space_group_name_H-M   'P 1'
#
loop_
_entity.id
_entity.type
_entity.pdbx_description
1 polymer ?
#
loop_
_entity_poly.entity_id
_entity_poly.type
_entity_poly.pdbx_seq_one_letter_code
_entity_poly.pdbx_strand_id
1 'polypeptide(L)'
;MKASEIVMNIALNLVRIARFAAEDRAPRVRQFTDETKEYLERLEKAERSSRFEPTFQKFKIEFERLRKTSAFDPEYIDDLHTWANILTHRAKLA
;
A
#
# COMPACT_ATOMS: atom_id res chain seq x y z
N MET A 1 1.28 14.63 -9.56
CA MET A 1 2.23 13.69 -8.94
C MET A 1 2.60 12.65 -9.97
N LYS A 2 3.87 12.28 -10.05
CA LYS A 2 4.34 11.17 -10.88
C LYS A 2 3.92 9.84 -10.26
N ALA A 3 3.83 8.78 -11.07
CA ALA A 3 3.48 7.46 -10.57
C ALA A 3 4.43 6.98 -9.46
N SER A 4 5.73 7.21 -9.59
CA SER A 4 6.73 6.92 -8.56
C SER A 4 6.46 7.59 -7.21
N GLU A 5 6.02 8.85 -7.20
CA GLU A 5 5.64 9.57 -5.98
C GLU A 5 4.38 8.98 -5.36
N ILE A 6 3.39 8.61 -6.18
CA ILE A 6 2.16 7.97 -5.70
C ILE A 6 2.49 6.62 -5.06
N VAL A 7 3.32 5.80 -5.70
CA VAL A 7 3.77 4.49 -5.18
C VAL A 7 4.52 4.65 -3.86
N MET A 8 5.36 5.68 -3.73
CA MET A 8 6.04 5.96 -2.47
C MET A 8 5.07 6.35 -1.35
N ASN A 9 4.04 7.15 -1.65
CA ASN A 9 3.03 7.50 -0.65
C ASN A 9 2.22 6.28 -0.20
N ILE A 10 1.88 5.38 -1.12
CA ILE A 10 1.28 4.08 -0.78
C ILE A 10 2.20 3.31 0.16
N ALA A 11 3.47 3.14 -0.19
CA ALA A 11 4.44 2.41 0.63
C ALA A 11 4.56 2.99 2.06
N LEU A 12 4.64 4.32 2.18
CA LEU A 12 4.69 5.00 3.47
C LEU A 12 3.41 4.77 4.29
N ASN A 13 2.25 4.78 3.65
CA ASN A 13 1.00 4.50 4.33
C ASN A 13 0.92 3.04 4.81
N LEU A 14 1.42 2.06 4.04
CA LEU A 14 1.49 0.67 4.50
C LEU A 14 2.33 0.53 5.78
N VAL A 15 3.48 1.22 5.87
CA VAL A 15 4.28 1.26 7.12
C VAL A 15 3.50 1.87 8.28
N ARG A 16 2.74 2.95 8.04
CA ARG A 16 1.90 3.58 9.08
C ARG A 16 0.78 2.66 9.53
N ILE A 17 0.11 1.98 8.59
CA ILE A 17 -0.94 1.01 8.90
C ILE A 17 -0.36 -0.11 9.76
N ALA A 18 0.78 -0.68 9.36
CA ALA A 18 1.43 -1.76 10.09
C ALA A 18 1.76 -1.36 11.53
N ARG A 19 2.37 -0.17 11.71
CA ARG A 19 2.65 0.40 13.02
C ARG A 19 1.39 0.59 13.85
N PHE A 20 0.36 1.21 13.30
CA PHE A 20 -0.87 1.49 14.05
C PHE A 20 -1.70 0.24 14.33
N ALA A 21 -1.57 -0.80 13.50
CA ALA A 21 -2.12 -2.11 13.79
C ALA A 21 -1.37 -2.76 14.97
N ALA A 22 -0.04 -2.71 15.01
CA ALA A 22 0.72 -3.21 16.16
C ALA A 22 0.40 -2.47 17.49
N GLU A 23 -0.09 -1.22 17.39
CA GLU A 23 -0.50 -0.39 18.53
C GLU A 23 -2.03 -0.46 18.84
N ASP A 24 -2.79 -1.32 18.17
CA ASP A 24 -4.27 -1.43 18.28
C ASP A 24 -5.02 -0.10 18.03
N ARG A 25 -4.45 0.80 17.20
CA ARG A 25 -5.00 2.12 16.88
C ARG A 25 -5.95 2.08 15.69
N ALA A 26 -7.08 1.39 15.86
CA ALA A 26 -8.06 1.17 14.79
C ALA A 26 -8.50 2.41 13.97
N PRO A 27 -8.74 3.60 14.57
CA PRO A 27 -9.08 4.79 13.77
C PRO A 27 -7.97 5.23 12.81
N ARG A 28 -6.69 5.07 13.20
CA ARG A 28 -5.54 5.40 12.36
C ARG A 28 -5.35 4.38 11.25
N VAL A 29 -5.52 3.09 11.56
CA VAL A 29 -5.52 2.01 10.57
C VAL A 29 -6.54 2.30 9.47
N ARG A 30 -7.78 2.64 9.84
CA ARG A 30 -8.82 3.03 8.88
C ARG A 30 -8.45 4.26 8.06
N GLN A 31 -8.04 5.34 8.71
CA GLN A 31 -7.61 6.57 8.03
C GLN A 31 -6.57 6.29 6.94
N PHE A 32 -5.47 5.62 7.28
CA PHE A 32 -4.41 5.38 6.31
C PHE A 32 -4.77 4.34 5.26
N THR A 33 -5.71 3.43 5.56
CA THR A 33 -6.27 2.50 4.57
C THR A 33 -7.09 3.25 3.53
N ASP A 34 -7.93 4.19 3.95
CA ASP A 34 -8.73 5.04 3.05
C ASP A 34 -7.82 5.94 2.19
N GLU A 35 -6.82 6.60 2.80
CA GLU A 35 -5.82 7.38 2.06
C GLU A 35 -5.06 6.51 1.05
N THR A 36 -4.70 5.27 1.40
CA THR A 36 -4.03 4.34 0.50
C THR A 36 -4.90 3.98 -0.70
N LYS A 37 -6.20 3.79 -0.49
CA LYS A 37 -7.17 3.55 -1.56
C LYS A 37 -7.24 4.74 -2.51
N GLU A 38 -7.29 5.97 -2.00
CA GLU A 38 -7.28 7.17 -2.84
C GLU A 38 -6.00 7.27 -3.69
N TYR A 39 -4.84 6.97 -3.11
CA TYR A 39 -3.59 6.92 -3.88
C TYR A 39 -3.61 5.82 -4.94
N LEU A 40 -4.19 4.66 -4.65
CA LEU A 40 -4.31 3.58 -5.61
C LEU A 40 -5.21 3.96 -6.81
N GLU A 41 -6.33 4.63 -6.56
CA GLU A 41 -7.22 5.16 -7.60
C GLU A 41 -6.55 6.24 -8.46
N ARG A 42 -5.66 7.05 -7.87
CA ARG A 42 -4.82 8.00 -8.62
C ARG A 42 -3.76 7.27 -9.44
N LEU A 43 -3.14 6.24 -8.86
CA LEU A 43 -2.15 5.43 -9.55
C LEU A 43 -2.75 4.76 -10.78
N GLU A 44 -3.98 4.24 -10.69
CA GLU A 44 -4.72 3.63 -11.80
C GLU A 44 -4.81 4.51 -13.05
N LYS A 45 -4.90 5.82 -12.87
CA LYS A 45 -5.03 6.81 -13.94
C LYS A 45 -3.68 7.40 -14.38
N ALA A 46 -2.62 7.14 -13.62
CA ALA A 46 -1.29 7.65 -13.93
C ALA A 46 -0.61 6.80 -15.00
N GLU A 47 0.13 7.48 -15.88
CA GLU A 47 1.06 6.82 -16.79
C GLU A 47 2.15 6.12 -15.95
N ARG A 48 2.36 4.83 -16.23
CA ARG A 48 3.32 3.97 -15.53
C ARG A 48 4.12 3.17 -16.53
N SER A 49 5.35 2.81 -16.18
CA SER A 49 6.14 1.95 -17.04
C SER A 49 5.57 0.53 -17.12
N SER A 50 5.72 -0.12 -18.28
CA SER A 50 5.39 -1.54 -18.46
C SER A 50 6.17 -2.47 -17.54
N ARG A 51 7.32 -2.03 -17.01
CA ARG A 51 8.14 -2.79 -16.04
C ARG A 51 7.52 -2.78 -14.64
N PHE A 52 6.74 -1.76 -14.31
CA PHE A 52 6.06 -1.65 -13.02
C PHE A 52 4.67 -2.31 -13.03
N GLU A 53 4.02 -2.39 -14.19
CA GLU A 53 2.66 -2.92 -14.36
C GLU A 53 2.41 -4.27 -13.65
N PRO A 54 3.30 -5.29 -13.73
CA PRO A 54 3.08 -6.54 -13.00
C PRO A 54 3.07 -6.37 -11.48
N THR A 55 3.85 -5.43 -10.96
CA THR A 55 3.89 -5.09 -9.52
C THR A 55 2.59 -4.43 -9.11
N PHE A 56 2.12 -3.48 -9.91
CA PHE A 56 0.87 -2.77 -9.68
C PHE A 56 -0.32 -3.73 -9.62
N GLN A 57 -0.47 -4.63 -10.60
CA GLN A 57 -1.58 -5.59 -10.64
C GLN A 57 -1.58 -6.53 -9.43
N LYS A 58 -0.42 -7.05 -9.04
CA LYS A 58 -0.31 -7.91 -7.84
C LYS A 58 -0.66 -7.13 -6.57
N PHE A 59 -0.13 -5.92 -6.42
CA PHE A 59 -0.43 -5.09 -5.24
C PHE A 59 -1.91 -4.74 -5.16
N LYS A 60 -2.56 -4.43 -6.29
CA LYS A 60 -4.00 -4.10 -6.29
C LYS A 60 -4.85 -5.23 -5.74
N ILE A 61 -4.60 -6.47 -6.18
CA ILE A 61 -5.29 -7.67 -5.66
C ILE A 61 -5.03 -7.83 -4.17
N GLU A 62 -3.78 -7.64 -3.77
CA GLU A 62 -3.35 -7.88 -2.41
C GLU A 62 -3.86 -6.83 -1.43
N PHE A 63 -3.93 -5.57 -1.85
CA PHE A 63 -4.53 -4.49 -1.06
C PHE A 63 -6.05 -4.68 -0.88
N GLU A 64 -6.74 -5.29 -1.85
CA GLU A 64 -8.15 -5.69 -1.68
C GLU A 64 -8.31 -6.81 -0.63
N ARG A 65 -7.35 -7.73 -0.54
CA ARG A 65 -7.31 -8.75 0.52
C ARG A 65 -7.06 -8.09 1.87
N LEU A 66 -5.97 -7.32 1.99
CA LEU A 66 -5.53 -6.68 3.23
C LEU A 66 -6.61 -5.80 3.87
N ARG A 67 -7.37 -5.01 3.08
CA ARG A 67 -8.42 -4.16 3.66
C ARG A 67 -9.61 -4.94 4.24
N LYS A 68 -9.78 -6.21 3.86
CA LYS A 68 -10.88 -7.09 4.29
C LYS A 68 -10.45 -8.04 5.41
N THR A 69 -9.15 -8.26 5.58
CA THR A 69 -8.58 -9.04 6.68
C THR A 69 -8.85 -8.35 8.02
N SER A 70 -8.99 -9.13 9.08
CA SER A 70 -9.01 -8.58 10.44
C SER A 70 -7.71 -7.83 10.67
N ALA A 71 -7.80 -6.52 10.84
CA ALA A 71 -6.66 -5.74 11.32
C ALA A 71 -6.17 -6.35 12.66
N PHE A 72 -4.90 -6.13 12.97
CA PHE A 72 -4.23 -6.50 14.25
C PHE A 72 -3.64 -7.93 14.35
N ASP A 73 -3.79 -8.79 13.33
CA ASP A 73 -3.06 -10.07 13.27
C ASP A 73 -1.58 -9.83 12.91
N PRO A 74 -0.60 -10.46 13.59
CA PRO A 74 0.80 -10.46 13.16
C PRO A 74 1.03 -10.73 11.66
N GLU A 75 0.28 -11.66 11.05
CA GLU A 75 0.42 -11.95 9.61
C GLU A 75 0.03 -10.74 8.75
N TYR A 76 -1.07 -10.07 9.10
CA TYR A 76 -1.49 -8.83 8.46
C TYR A 76 -0.44 -7.72 8.55
N ILE A 77 0.21 -7.58 9.71
CA ILE A 77 1.26 -6.57 9.94
C ILE A 77 2.50 -6.87 9.09
N ASP A 78 2.92 -8.14 9.02
CA ASP A 78 4.07 -8.56 8.22
C ASP A 78 3.82 -8.38 6.71
N ASP A 79 2.61 -8.70 6.24
CA ASP A 79 2.21 -8.47 4.85
C ASP A 79 2.29 -6.98 4.46
N LEU A 80 1.81 -6.09 5.33
CA LEU A 80 1.91 -4.64 5.11
C LEU A 80 3.37 -4.18 4.99
N HIS A 81 4.27 -4.69 5.84
CA HIS A 81 5.70 -4.40 5.76
C HIS A 81 6.34 -4.97 4.49
N THR A 82 5.99 -6.18 4.11
CA THR A 82 6.45 -6.83 2.88
C THR A 82 6.09 -5.97 1.66
N TRP A 83 4.83 -5.56 1.54
CA TRP A 83 4.40 -4.71 0.44
C TRP A 83 4.98 -3.30 0.49
N ALA A 84 5.13 -2.70 1.67
CA ALA A 84 5.82 -1.44 1.82
C ALA A 84 7.25 -1.49 1.24
N ASN A 85 8.00 -2.55 1.56
CA ASN A 85 9.36 -2.74 1.08
C ASN A 85 9.39 -2.97 -0.44
N ILE A 86 8.52 -3.83 -0.97
CA ILE A 86 8.40 -4.08 -2.41
C ILE A 86 8.11 -2.76 -3.14
N LEU A 87 7.10 -2.01 -2.71
CA LEU A 87 6.69 -0.78 -3.37
C LEU A 87 7.76 0.31 -3.28
N THR A 88 8.44 0.45 -2.14
CA THR A 88 9.56 1.38 -1.98
C THR A 88 10.65 1.12 -3.02
N HIS A 89 11.06 -0.14 -3.22
CA HIS A 89 12.08 -0.49 -4.21
C HIS A 89 11.59 -0.38 -5.66
N ARG A 90 10.30 -0.63 -5.89
CA ARG A 90 9.69 -0.66 -7.23
C ARG A 90 9.17 0.71 -7.68
N ALA A 91 9.07 1.69 -6.78
CA ALA A 91 8.66 3.06 -7.10
C ALA A 91 9.53 3.70 -8.20
N LYS A 92 10.83 3.41 -8.24
CA LYS A 92 11.74 3.90 -9.30
C LYS A 92 11.42 3.36 -10.70
N LEU A 93 10.62 2.29 -10.77
CA LEU A 93 10.17 1.70 -12.03
C LEU A 93 8.78 2.20 -12.43
N ALA A 94 8.06 2.89 -11.53
CA ALA A 94 6.70 3.33 -11.77
C ALA A 94 6.66 4.52 -12.72
#